data_AF-A0A1U7LRC6-F1
#
_entry.id   AF-A0A1U7LRC6-F1
#
_cell.length_a   1.000
_cell.length_b   1.000
_cell.length_c   1.000
_cell.angle_alpha   90.00
_cell.angle_beta   90.00
_cell.angle_gamma   90.00
#
_symmetry.space_group_name_H-M   'P 1'
#
loop_
_entity.id
_entity.type
_entity.pdbx_description
1 polymer ?
#
loop_
_entity_poly.entity_id
_entity_poly.type
_entity_poly.pdbx_seq_one_letter_code
_entity_poly.pdbx_strand_id
1 'polypeptide(L)'
;MDRTGSNATLNWFGSIDSEHSVDDESTWLLNGLVLSPRRRVVRKVVKGFWTRNIVLNVIPPALTLVWASIPFPTFGATNLLLIRTVLPSDNPDIELNFWFFLFVYYGFYNAVGLLWVTKLFNLYSLNWWPKSLGPSISNLAFWSFSVLLGCGIYLFSGLERYSLTWVCLSSVTMTGPILVAFGKMRHDHRHSIRPPLTETQRTFLLQPILHIPASYIRFLWFCVVLLIALGAFVLGEAYAYIYLASLPHKNPVDALIYVYSWVVTIHLLDWLSGWMLGSQIGSYPLGLVFKFYYRIIYMVFVRNLYARLHSPEQYAYLSAGSSVGALIIWPISMTRFAHSVYRSITRSDISYDEYKKNSGRNIYLETLVSGTPTQKEGWLTRLGQEHYDDCVFGMGDNTALWHEQESVSVLFVQRADEGHG
;
A
#
# COMPACT_ATOMS: atom_id res chain seq x y z
N MET A 1 45.96 -24.97 -14.26
CA MET A 1 45.60 -23.94 -15.25
C MET A 1 44.12 -23.65 -15.10
N ASP A 2 43.74 -22.37 -15.20
CA ASP A 2 42.73 -21.71 -14.37
C ASP A 2 41.25 -22.08 -14.55
N ARG A 3 40.54 -21.97 -13.42
CA ARG A 3 39.08 -21.80 -13.31
C ARG A 3 38.74 -20.31 -13.41
N THR A 4 37.98 -19.91 -14.44
CA THR A 4 37.08 -18.74 -14.45
C THR A 4 36.01 -19.04 -15.50
N GLY A 5 34.70 -19.13 -15.23
CA GLY A 5 33.88 -18.21 -14.46
C GLY A 5 33.28 -17.17 -15.41
N SER A 6 32.23 -17.52 -16.17
CA SER A 6 31.41 -16.54 -16.90
C SER A 6 29.94 -16.79 -16.60
N ASN A 7 29.49 -16.21 -15.50
CA ASN A 7 28.08 -15.97 -15.24
C ASN A 7 27.62 -14.86 -16.18
N ALA A 8 26.97 -15.25 -17.28
CA ALA A 8 26.27 -14.33 -18.16
C ALA A 8 25.06 -13.73 -17.43
N THR A 9 25.29 -12.70 -16.62
CA THR A 9 24.23 -11.78 -16.19
C THR A 9 23.76 -11.01 -17.41
N LEU A 10 22.58 -11.37 -17.91
CA LEU A 10 21.87 -10.65 -18.97
C LEU A 10 21.67 -9.18 -18.55
N ASN A 11 22.56 -8.31 -19.02
CA ASN A 11 22.44 -6.86 -18.96
C ASN A 11 21.24 -6.42 -19.83
N TRP A 12 20.07 -6.26 -19.21
CA TRP A 12 18.88 -5.66 -19.83
C TRP A 12 18.89 -4.12 -19.85
N PHE A 13 19.92 -3.49 -19.28
CA PHE A 13 20.12 -2.04 -19.37
C PHE A 13 20.95 -1.74 -20.62
N GLY A 14 20.29 -1.76 -21.77
CA GLY A 14 20.80 -1.12 -22.97
C GLY A 14 21.00 0.37 -22.69
N SER A 15 22.26 0.79 -22.76
CA SER A 15 22.77 2.12 -23.06
C SER A 15 21.71 3.08 -23.63
N ILE A 16 21.23 4.00 -22.80
CA ILE A 16 20.69 5.29 -23.23
C ILE A 16 21.50 6.34 -22.47
N ASP A 17 22.75 6.52 -22.91
CA ASP A 17 23.57 7.69 -22.62
C ASP A 17 23.91 8.31 -23.98
N SER A 18 23.08 9.23 -24.47
CA SER A 18 23.51 10.35 -25.35
C SER A 18 22.39 11.37 -25.57
N GLU A 19 22.70 12.61 -25.18
CA GLU A 19 22.23 13.88 -25.73
C GLU A 19 20.72 14.20 -25.75
N HIS A 20 20.27 14.92 -24.72
CA HIS A 20 19.65 16.24 -24.90
C HIS A 20 19.75 17.04 -23.59
N SER A 21 20.45 18.17 -23.69
CA SER A 21 20.68 19.18 -22.66
C SER A 21 19.66 20.32 -22.83
N VAL A 22 19.19 20.89 -21.71
CA VAL A 22 18.42 22.16 -21.62
C VAL A 22 17.01 21.97 -22.19
N ASP A 23 15.91 21.80 -21.44
CA ASP A 23 15.37 22.53 -20.31
C ASP A 23 14.45 21.59 -19.51
N ASP A 24 14.48 21.68 -18.17
CA ASP A 24 13.32 21.55 -17.28
C ASP A 24 13.77 21.23 -15.84
N GLU A 25 14.06 22.28 -15.09
CA GLU A 25 14.41 22.18 -13.68
C GLU A 25 13.21 21.83 -12.77
N SER A 26 11.98 21.87 -13.29
CA SER A 26 10.77 21.39 -12.60
C SER A 26 10.45 19.92 -12.93
N THR A 27 10.81 19.47 -14.12
CA THR A 27 10.43 18.15 -14.65
C THR A 27 11.37 17.04 -14.16
N TRP A 28 12.58 17.36 -13.66
CA TRP A 28 13.45 16.35 -13.03
C TRP A 28 12.93 15.83 -11.69
N LEU A 29 12.18 16.63 -10.91
CA LEU A 29 11.61 16.17 -9.64
C LEU A 29 10.44 15.23 -9.87
N LEU A 30 9.46 15.63 -10.68
CA LEU A 30 8.30 14.80 -10.98
C LEU A 30 8.70 13.56 -11.80
N ASN A 31 9.40 13.71 -12.93
CA ASN A 31 9.76 12.56 -13.77
C ASN A 31 10.94 11.75 -13.20
N GLY A 32 11.92 12.40 -12.59
CA GLY A 32 13.18 11.78 -12.16
C GLY A 32 13.25 11.33 -10.70
N LEU A 33 12.35 11.79 -9.83
CA LEU A 33 12.23 11.34 -8.42
C LEU A 33 10.86 10.66 -8.18
N VAL A 34 9.76 11.33 -8.53
CA VAL A 34 8.39 10.90 -8.17
C VAL A 34 7.79 9.88 -9.12
N LEU A 35 8.12 9.85 -10.43
CA LEU A 35 7.56 8.89 -11.40
C LEU A 35 8.54 7.76 -11.74
N SER A 36 9.77 8.10 -12.12
CA SER A 36 10.82 7.13 -12.47
C SER A 36 12.13 7.48 -11.74
N PRO A 37 12.37 6.95 -10.53
CA PRO A 37 13.47 7.39 -9.67
C PRO A 37 14.80 6.97 -10.29
N ARG A 38 15.57 7.93 -10.83
CA ARG A 38 16.90 7.66 -11.39
C ARG A 38 17.89 7.42 -10.24
N ARG A 39 18.68 6.34 -10.30
CA ARG A 39 19.67 5.99 -9.25
C ARG A 39 20.61 7.15 -8.89
N ARG A 40 21.05 7.94 -9.89
CA ARG A 40 21.91 9.12 -9.69
C ARG A 40 21.20 10.20 -8.83
N VAL A 41 19.91 10.44 -9.09
CA VAL A 41 19.10 11.43 -8.37
C VAL A 41 18.82 10.96 -6.94
N VAL A 42 18.39 9.72 -6.77
CA VAL A 42 18.15 9.13 -5.43
C VAL A 42 19.42 9.18 -4.59
N ARG A 43 20.57 8.82 -5.16
CA ARG A 43 21.85 8.89 -4.44
C ARG A 43 22.20 10.31 -4.01
N LYS A 44 21.95 11.31 -4.87
CA LYS A 44 22.19 12.72 -4.53
C LYS A 44 21.30 13.19 -3.37
N VAL A 45 20.02 12.81 -3.40
CA VAL A 45 19.03 13.15 -2.37
C VAL A 45 19.33 12.46 -1.03
N VAL A 46 19.67 11.17 -1.06
CA VAL A 46 19.92 10.37 0.14
C VAL A 46 21.29 10.67 0.78
N LYS A 47 22.25 11.21 0.02
CA LYS A 47 23.61 11.52 0.53
C LYS A 47 23.61 12.63 1.59
N GLY A 48 22.71 13.61 1.50
CA GLY A 48 22.61 14.70 2.48
C GLY A 48 21.73 14.29 3.66
N PHE A 49 22.21 14.44 4.89
CA PHE A 49 21.41 14.15 6.10
C PHE A 49 20.10 14.94 6.13
N TRP A 50 20.19 16.26 5.92
CA TRP A 50 19.01 17.15 5.89
C TRP A 50 18.09 16.85 4.71
N THR A 51 18.65 16.69 3.51
CA THR A 51 17.87 16.38 2.30
C THR A 51 17.12 15.05 2.44
N ARG A 52 17.77 14.02 2.97
CA ARG A 52 17.16 12.71 3.24
C ARG A 52 16.00 12.83 4.21
N ASN A 53 16.20 13.48 5.36
CA ASN A 53 15.16 13.62 6.37
C ASN A 53 13.98 14.47 5.88
N ILE A 54 14.24 15.58 5.19
CA ILE A 54 13.18 16.41 4.62
C ILE A 54 12.35 15.61 3.61
N VAL A 55 13.00 14.95 2.65
CA VAL A 55 12.30 14.24 1.58
C VAL A 55 11.55 13.00 2.06
N LEU A 56 12.12 12.23 3.00
CA LEU A 56 11.52 10.98 3.45
C LEU A 56 10.57 11.15 4.63
N ASN A 57 10.85 12.06 5.56
CA ASN A 57 10.12 12.16 6.83
C ASN A 57 9.25 13.41 6.93
N VAL A 58 9.60 14.54 6.30
CA VAL A 58 8.86 15.80 6.44
C VAL A 58 7.85 16.02 5.31
N ILE A 59 8.28 15.83 4.06
CA ILE A 59 7.44 16.11 2.89
C ILE A 59 6.17 15.24 2.86
N PRO A 60 6.22 13.90 3.07
CA PRO A 60 5.01 13.09 2.99
C PRO A 60 3.96 13.48 4.03
N PRO A 61 4.29 13.63 5.34
CA PRO A 61 3.34 14.10 6.33
C PRO A 61 2.83 15.52 6.06
N ALA A 62 3.71 16.45 5.66
CA ALA A 62 3.31 17.82 5.36
C ALA A 62 2.32 17.88 4.19
N LEU A 63 2.55 17.11 3.13
CA LEU A 63 1.63 17.01 2.00
C LEU A 63 0.27 16.46 2.43
N THR A 64 0.26 15.42 3.26
CA THR A 64 -1.00 14.86 3.79
C THR A 64 -1.73 15.84 4.70
N LEU A 65 -1.02 16.60 5.54
CA LEU A 65 -1.61 17.62 6.41
C LEU A 65 -2.19 18.78 5.61
N VAL A 66 -1.47 19.27 4.60
CA VAL A 66 -1.96 20.33 3.72
C VAL A 66 -3.21 19.90 2.97
N TRP A 67 -3.22 18.67 2.45
CA TRP A 67 -4.40 18.11 1.77
C TRP A 67 -5.59 17.92 2.74
N ALA A 68 -5.34 17.41 3.95
CA ALA A 68 -6.38 17.25 4.98
C ALA A 68 -6.89 18.59 5.56
N SER A 69 -6.11 19.66 5.44
CA SER A 69 -6.48 21.00 5.91
C SER A 69 -7.39 21.75 4.93
N ILE A 70 -7.65 21.21 3.74
CA ILE A 70 -8.49 21.88 2.75
C ILE A 70 -9.96 21.80 3.22
N PRO A 71 -10.59 22.94 3.57
CA PRO A 71 -11.94 22.93 4.13
C PRO A 71 -12.95 22.43 3.09
N PHE A 72 -13.97 21.71 3.55
CA PHE A 72 -15.09 21.30 2.71
C PHE A 72 -16.02 22.50 2.45
N PRO A 73 -16.22 22.93 1.20
CA PRO A 73 -17.22 23.93 0.86
C PRO A 73 -18.60 23.29 0.99
N THR A 74 -19.28 23.62 2.08
CA THR A 74 -20.66 23.24 2.34
C THR A 74 -21.60 24.26 1.68
N PHE A 75 -22.55 23.80 0.87
CA PHE A 75 -23.66 24.65 0.45
C PHE A 75 -24.54 24.91 1.67
N GLY A 76 -24.42 26.11 2.24
CA GLY A 76 -25.19 26.53 3.42
C GLY A 76 -24.66 27.80 4.07
N ALA A 77 -23.36 27.94 4.29
CA ALA A 77 -22.82 29.01 5.14
C ALA A 77 -22.99 30.44 4.57
N THR A 78 -22.90 30.61 3.25
CA THR A 78 -22.98 31.95 2.62
C THR A 78 -24.39 32.52 2.58
N ASN A 79 -25.41 31.66 2.48
CA ASN A 79 -26.81 32.07 2.52
C ASN A 79 -27.39 32.01 3.95
N LEU A 80 -26.84 31.18 4.85
CA LEU A 80 -27.27 31.08 6.24
C LEU A 80 -26.94 32.35 7.05
N LEU A 81 -25.82 33.04 6.83
CA LEU A 81 -25.57 34.30 7.54
C LEU A 81 -26.58 35.41 7.18
N LEU A 82 -27.17 35.36 5.98
CA LEU A 82 -28.16 36.33 5.50
C LEU A 82 -29.61 35.89 5.80
N ILE A 83 -29.88 34.58 5.94
CA ILE A 83 -31.22 34.02 6.15
C ILE A 83 -31.50 33.66 7.63
N ARG A 84 -30.47 33.43 8.46
CA ARG A 84 -30.61 33.11 9.90
C ARG A 84 -31.16 34.27 10.74
N THR A 85 -31.33 35.45 10.16
CA THR A 85 -32.07 36.57 10.76
C THR A 85 -33.58 36.49 10.53
N VAL A 86 -34.08 35.57 9.67
CA VAL A 86 -35.49 35.59 9.24
C VAL A 86 -36.28 34.32 9.58
N LEU A 87 -35.69 33.12 9.68
CA LEU A 87 -36.45 31.91 10.08
C LEU A 87 -35.61 30.88 10.86
N PRO A 88 -36.13 30.30 11.96
CA PRO A 88 -35.54 29.14 12.61
C PRO A 88 -36.01 27.88 11.86
N SER A 89 -35.15 27.28 11.04
CA SER A 89 -35.38 25.95 10.48
C SER A 89 -34.44 24.95 11.16
N ASP A 90 -35.01 23.86 11.64
CA ASP A 90 -34.47 22.98 12.68
C ASP A 90 -33.52 21.89 12.16
N ASN A 91 -33.09 21.92 10.89
CA ASN A 91 -32.01 21.09 10.34
C ASN A 91 -31.60 21.61 8.95
N PRO A 92 -30.50 22.38 8.81
CA PRO A 92 -29.94 22.64 7.49
C PRO A 92 -29.18 21.39 7.03
N ASP A 93 -29.72 20.67 6.06
CA ASP A 93 -28.97 19.61 5.35
C ASP A 93 -27.70 20.25 4.76
N ILE A 94 -26.56 19.99 5.40
CA ILE A 94 -25.27 20.51 4.97
C ILE A 94 -24.82 19.70 3.75
N GLU A 95 -25.26 20.12 2.57
CA GLU A 95 -24.89 19.47 1.32
C GLU A 95 -23.44 19.84 0.93
N LEU A 96 -22.54 18.85 0.96
CA LEU A 96 -21.18 19.01 0.45
C LEU A 96 -21.19 19.28 -1.06
N ASN A 97 -20.35 20.20 -1.52
CA ASN A 97 -20.18 20.40 -2.95
C ASN A 97 -19.57 19.15 -3.60
N PHE A 98 -20.40 18.42 -4.34
CA PHE A 98 -20.03 17.19 -5.01
C PHE A 98 -18.80 17.34 -5.92
N TRP A 99 -18.74 18.42 -6.71
CA TRP A 99 -17.64 18.65 -7.65
C TRP A 99 -16.31 18.87 -6.92
N PHE A 100 -16.36 19.54 -5.78
CA PHE A 100 -15.19 19.71 -4.94
C PHE A 100 -14.71 18.38 -4.37
N PHE A 101 -15.63 17.55 -3.85
CA PHE A 101 -15.31 16.18 -3.42
C PHE A 101 -14.68 15.37 -4.56
N LEU A 102 -15.28 15.42 -5.76
CA LEU A 102 -14.84 14.63 -6.91
C LEU A 102 -13.41 15.00 -7.37
N PHE A 103 -13.11 16.29 -7.52
CA PHE A 103 -11.81 16.71 -8.04
C PHE A 103 -10.71 16.76 -6.97
N VAL A 104 -11.01 17.29 -5.78
CA VAL A 104 -9.99 17.58 -4.75
C VAL A 104 -9.72 16.37 -3.85
N TYR A 105 -10.77 15.63 -3.48
CA TYR A 105 -10.62 14.49 -2.58
C TYR A 105 -10.47 13.20 -3.37
N TYR A 106 -11.51 12.82 -4.10
CA TYR A 106 -11.51 11.59 -4.88
C TYR A 106 -10.42 11.62 -5.96
N GLY A 107 -10.35 12.70 -6.74
CA GLY A 107 -9.37 12.87 -7.81
C GLY A 107 -7.93 12.78 -7.29
N PHE A 108 -7.58 13.55 -6.26
CA PHE A 108 -6.22 13.52 -5.71
C PHE A 108 -5.85 12.17 -5.10
N TYR A 109 -6.76 11.58 -4.32
CA TYR A 109 -6.58 10.24 -3.74
C TYR A 109 -6.29 9.19 -4.83
N ASN A 110 -7.12 9.18 -5.88
CA ASN A 110 -6.99 8.24 -6.98
C ASN A 110 -5.71 8.48 -7.80
N ALA A 111 -5.28 9.73 -7.98
CA ALA A 111 -4.00 10.05 -8.62
C ALA A 111 -2.82 9.47 -7.83
N VAL A 112 -2.79 9.65 -6.51
CA VAL A 112 -1.74 9.10 -5.64
C VAL A 112 -1.75 7.57 -5.66
N GLY A 113 -2.93 6.95 -5.61
CA GLY A 113 -3.04 5.50 -5.70
C GLY A 113 -2.55 4.94 -7.05
N LEU A 114 -2.84 5.63 -8.15
CA LEU A 114 -2.34 5.24 -9.47
C LEU A 114 -0.82 5.40 -9.61
N LEU A 115 -0.25 6.44 -9.00
CA LEU A 115 1.20 6.59 -8.88
C LEU A 115 1.81 5.45 -8.07
N TRP A 116 1.18 5.06 -6.96
CA TRP A 116 1.62 3.93 -6.15
C TRP A 116 1.62 2.62 -6.95
N VAL A 117 0.55 2.30 -7.68
CA VAL A 117 0.50 1.12 -8.55
C VAL A 117 1.61 1.19 -9.61
N THR A 118 1.81 2.35 -10.25
CA THR A 118 2.90 2.55 -11.21
C THR A 118 4.28 2.28 -10.59
N LYS A 119 4.49 2.65 -9.32
CA LYS A 119 5.73 2.33 -8.60
C LYS A 119 5.90 0.85 -8.30
N LEU A 120 4.82 0.14 -7.99
CA LEU A 120 4.89 -1.32 -7.82
C LEU A 120 5.32 -2.02 -9.10
N PHE A 121 4.77 -1.61 -10.24
CA PHE A 121 5.18 -2.09 -11.55
C PHE A 121 6.65 -1.80 -11.84
N ASN A 122 7.13 -0.59 -11.51
CA ASN A 122 8.55 -0.25 -11.61
C ASN A 122 9.44 -1.10 -10.69
N LEU A 123 8.96 -1.43 -9.48
CA LEU A 123 9.67 -2.29 -8.53
C LEU A 123 9.73 -3.75 -9.01
N TYR A 124 8.68 -4.20 -9.71
CA TYR A 124 8.66 -5.47 -10.45
C TYR A 124 9.48 -5.40 -11.77
N SER A 125 10.03 -4.24 -12.12
CA SER A 125 10.79 -4.01 -13.36
C SER A 125 9.96 -4.18 -14.65
N LEU A 126 8.67 -3.85 -14.60
CA LEU A 126 7.78 -3.89 -15.76
C LEU A 126 7.11 -2.54 -16.00
N ASN A 127 7.31 -1.97 -17.19
CA ASN A 127 6.57 -0.78 -17.62
C ASN A 127 5.21 -1.20 -18.18
N TRP A 128 4.13 -0.83 -17.49
CA TRP A 128 2.77 -1.19 -17.90
C TRP A 128 2.23 -0.31 -19.04
N TRP A 129 2.76 0.91 -19.22
CA TRP A 129 2.33 1.82 -20.29
C TRP A 129 2.94 1.49 -21.67
N PRO A 130 2.29 1.95 -22.77
CA PRO A 130 2.85 1.88 -24.11
C PRO A 130 4.00 2.89 -24.28
N LYS A 131 4.98 2.55 -25.13
CA LYS A 131 6.20 3.35 -25.32
C LYS A 131 5.92 4.76 -25.85
N SER A 132 4.81 4.97 -26.55
CA SER A 132 4.41 6.25 -27.14
C SER A 132 3.87 7.26 -26.12
N LEU A 133 3.19 6.81 -25.07
CA LEU A 133 2.50 7.69 -24.13
C LEU A 133 3.37 8.05 -22.91
N GLY A 134 4.35 7.23 -22.55
CA GLY A 134 5.13 7.45 -21.33
C GLY A 134 4.28 7.31 -20.04
N PRO A 135 4.93 7.38 -18.86
CA PRO A 135 4.25 7.12 -17.58
C PRO A 135 3.31 8.26 -17.18
N SER A 136 3.67 9.52 -17.42
CA SER A 136 2.91 10.68 -16.96
C SER A 136 1.57 10.81 -17.68
N ILE A 137 1.57 10.70 -19.01
CA ILE A 137 0.35 10.81 -19.82
C ILE A 137 -0.56 9.60 -19.58
N SER A 138 0.00 8.39 -19.43
CA SER A 138 -0.79 7.20 -19.11
C SER A 138 -1.47 7.32 -17.75
N ASN A 139 -0.77 7.80 -16.73
CA ASN A 139 -1.37 8.05 -15.42
C ASN A 139 -2.45 9.13 -15.48
N LEU A 140 -2.18 10.23 -16.20
CA LEU A 140 -3.17 11.31 -16.38
C LEU A 140 -4.43 10.80 -17.10
N ALA A 141 -4.28 9.99 -18.14
CA ALA A 141 -5.40 9.44 -18.90
C ALA A 141 -6.29 8.53 -18.05
N PHE A 142 -5.70 7.63 -17.25
CA PHE A 142 -6.45 6.75 -16.34
C PHE A 142 -7.12 7.54 -15.21
N TRP A 143 -6.43 8.54 -14.67
CA TRP A 143 -6.99 9.45 -13.68
C TRP A 143 -8.19 10.22 -14.25
N SER A 144 -8.05 10.84 -15.43
CA SER A 144 -9.13 11.57 -16.09
C SER A 144 -10.30 10.66 -16.42
N PHE A 145 -10.05 9.44 -16.92
CA PHE A 145 -11.10 8.45 -17.19
C PHE A 145 -11.89 8.11 -15.93
N SER A 146 -11.20 7.93 -14.81
CA SER A 146 -11.84 7.63 -13.52
C SER A 146 -12.69 8.80 -12.99
N VAL A 147 -12.19 10.03 -13.09
CA VAL A 147 -12.95 11.24 -12.74
C VAL A 147 -14.18 11.39 -13.64
N LEU A 148 -14.05 11.12 -14.94
CA LEU A 148 -15.18 11.15 -15.88
C LEU A 148 -16.24 10.09 -15.53
N LEU A 149 -15.84 8.88 -15.13
CA LEU A 149 -16.76 7.88 -14.61
C LEU A 149 -17.47 8.36 -13.33
N GLY A 150 -16.74 9.02 -12.43
CA GLY A 150 -17.33 9.67 -11.25
C GLY A 150 -18.37 10.74 -11.60
N CYS A 151 -18.12 11.56 -12.63
CA CYS A 151 -19.12 12.49 -13.17
C CYS A 151 -20.36 11.75 -13.67
N GLY A 152 -20.17 10.65 -14.41
CA GLY A 152 -21.28 9.83 -14.92
C GLY A 152 -22.12 9.21 -13.81
N ILE A 153 -21.49 8.71 -12.75
CA ILE A 153 -22.19 8.15 -11.59
C ILE A 153 -23.13 9.18 -10.98
N TYR A 154 -22.66 10.41 -10.78
CA TYR A 154 -23.45 11.51 -10.24
C TYR A 154 -24.62 11.92 -11.15
N LEU A 155 -24.40 11.99 -12.47
CA LEU A 155 -25.43 12.44 -13.40
C LEU A 155 -26.54 11.40 -13.65
N PHE A 156 -26.25 10.10 -13.53
CA PHE A 156 -27.16 9.05 -14.01
C PHE A 156 -27.68 8.08 -12.95
N SER A 157 -26.98 7.88 -11.83
CA SER A 157 -27.19 6.65 -11.04
C SER A 157 -27.59 6.83 -9.57
N GLY A 158 -27.47 8.02 -8.99
CA GLY A 158 -27.81 8.24 -7.57
C GLY A 158 -26.92 7.47 -6.58
N LEU A 159 -25.87 6.80 -7.07
CA LEU A 159 -24.94 5.96 -6.31
C LEU A 159 -23.86 6.78 -5.57
N GLU A 160 -23.85 8.10 -5.72
CA GLU A 160 -22.91 9.01 -5.07
C GLU A 160 -22.99 8.95 -3.54
N ARG A 161 -24.16 8.57 -3.00
CA ARG A 161 -24.45 8.51 -1.57
C ARG A 161 -23.69 7.40 -0.84
N TYR A 162 -23.26 6.37 -1.54
CA TYR A 162 -22.59 5.22 -0.94
C TYR A 162 -21.06 5.35 -1.06
N SER A 163 -20.36 5.33 0.08
CA SER A 163 -18.89 5.36 0.13
C SER A 163 -18.26 4.19 -0.65
N LEU A 164 -18.91 3.02 -0.63
CA LEU A 164 -18.47 1.82 -1.33
C LEU A 164 -18.35 2.04 -2.85
N THR A 165 -19.21 2.88 -3.45
CA THR A 165 -19.15 3.21 -4.89
C THR A 165 -17.79 3.79 -5.27
N TRP A 166 -17.31 4.76 -4.48
CA TRP A 166 -16.04 5.47 -4.71
C TRP A 166 -14.82 4.57 -4.49
N VAL A 167 -14.89 3.68 -3.48
CA VAL A 167 -13.86 2.69 -3.19
C VAL A 167 -13.77 1.66 -4.33
N CYS A 168 -14.91 1.16 -4.80
CA CYS A 168 -14.99 0.27 -5.95
C CYS A 168 -14.46 0.94 -7.23
N LEU A 169 -14.84 2.20 -7.49
CA LEU A 169 -14.35 2.94 -8.65
C LEU A 169 -12.83 3.14 -8.61
N SER A 170 -12.28 3.46 -7.45
CA SER A 170 -10.83 3.55 -7.23
C SER A 170 -10.15 2.20 -7.48
N SER A 171 -10.72 1.11 -6.97
CA SER A 171 -10.20 -0.25 -7.17
C SER A 171 -10.18 -0.66 -8.65
N VAL A 172 -11.25 -0.36 -9.39
CA VAL A 172 -11.31 -0.58 -10.85
C VAL A 172 -10.24 0.24 -11.57
N THR A 173 -10.06 1.50 -11.18
CA THR A 173 -9.05 2.38 -11.78
C THR A 173 -7.63 1.86 -11.53
N MET A 174 -7.33 1.44 -10.31
CA MET A 174 -6.04 0.87 -9.91
C MET A 174 -5.78 -0.52 -10.52
N THR A 175 -6.82 -1.23 -10.94
CA THR A 175 -6.73 -2.48 -11.70
C THR A 175 -6.42 -2.22 -13.19
N GLY A 176 -6.70 -1.01 -13.69
CA GLY A 176 -6.42 -0.58 -15.06
C GLY A 176 -4.99 -0.89 -15.55
N PRO A 177 -3.93 -0.48 -14.84
CA PRO A 177 -2.54 -0.83 -15.16
C PRO A 177 -2.29 -2.34 -15.32
N ILE A 178 -2.97 -3.18 -14.55
CA ILE A 178 -2.87 -4.64 -14.64
C ILE A 178 -3.45 -5.12 -15.98
N LEU A 179 -4.62 -4.61 -16.37
CA LEU A 179 -5.27 -4.96 -17.62
C LEU A 179 -4.42 -4.54 -18.83
N VAL A 180 -3.84 -3.34 -18.80
CA VAL A 180 -2.96 -2.85 -19.87
C VAL A 180 -1.68 -3.68 -19.93
N ALA A 181 -1.04 -3.96 -18.79
CA ALA A 181 0.15 -4.81 -18.75
C ALA A 181 -0.14 -6.21 -19.30
N PHE A 182 -1.30 -6.79 -18.95
CA PHE A 182 -1.72 -8.08 -19.46
C PHE A 182 -1.99 -8.06 -20.96
N GLY A 183 -2.70 -7.03 -21.46
CA GLY A 183 -2.94 -6.82 -22.89
C GLY A 183 -1.64 -6.66 -23.69
N LYS A 184 -0.69 -5.88 -23.16
CA LYS A 184 0.64 -5.69 -23.74
C LYS A 184 1.41 -7.01 -23.86
N MET A 185 1.42 -7.83 -22.82
CA MET A 185 2.10 -9.13 -22.88
C MET A 185 1.45 -10.11 -23.85
N ARG A 186 0.11 -10.09 -23.95
CA ARG A 186 -0.61 -10.88 -24.95
C ARG A 186 -0.24 -10.44 -26.37
N HIS A 187 -0.23 -9.13 -26.61
CA HIS A 187 0.17 -8.56 -27.89
C HIS A 187 1.62 -8.91 -28.27
N ASP A 188 2.56 -8.85 -27.32
CA ASP A 188 3.96 -9.18 -27.53
C ASP A 188 4.22 -10.69 -27.74
N HIS A 189 3.18 -11.54 -27.77
CA HIS A 189 3.29 -13.01 -27.88
C HIS A 189 4.31 -13.63 -26.91
N ARG A 190 4.52 -13.01 -25.73
CA ARG A 190 5.45 -13.53 -24.70
C ARG A 190 4.97 -14.84 -24.07
N HIS A 191 3.76 -15.27 -24.42
CA HIS A 191 3.17 -16.57 -24.10
C HIS A 191 3.38 -17.61 -25.20
N SER A 192 4.07 -17.26 -26.30
CA SER A 192 4.28 -18.17 -27.42
C SER A 192 4.94 -19.43 -26.90
N ILE A 193 4.12 -20.48 -26.83
CA ILE A 193 4.52 -21.82 -26.49
C ILE A 193 5.56 -22.18 -27.55
N ARG A 194 6.83 -22.22 -27.15
CA ARG A 194 7.89 -22.61 -28.08
C ARG A 194 7.50 -23.97 -28.64
N PRO A 195 7.60 -24.20 -29.96
CA PRO A 195 7.30 -25.49 -30.54
C PRO A 195 8.11 -26.53 -29.78
N PRO A 196 7.51 -27.67 -29.43
CA PRO A 196 8.22 -28.68 -28.67
C PRO A 196 9.49 -29.07 -29.43
N LEU A 197 10.58 -29.25 -28.69
CA LEU A 197 11.81 -29.78 -29.27
C LEU A 197 11.54 -31.11 -29.98
N THR A 198 12.31 -31.41 -31.02
CA THR A 198 12.22 -32.67 -31.77
C THR A 198 12.38 -33.85 -30.80
N GLU A 199 11.72 -34.98 -31.10
CA GLU A 199 11.67 -36.16 -30.22
C GLU A 199 13.06 -36.63 -29.74
N THR A 200 14.09 -36.48 -30.57
CA THR A 200 15.49 -36.76 -30.22
C THR A 200 16.04 -35.83 -29.14
N GLN A 201 15.74 -34.53 -29.18
CA GLN A 201 16.17 -33.55 -28.17
C GLN A 201 15.39 -33.68 -26.85
N ARG A 202 14.15 -34.19 -26.90
CA ARG A 202 13.33 -34.44 -25.70
C ARG A 202 13.93 -35.51 -24.79
N THR A 203 14.48 -36.57 -25.35
CA THR A 203 15.09 -37.67 -24.58
C THR A 203 16.33 -37.20 -23.82
N PHE A 204 17.09 -36.25 -24.37
CA PHE A 204 18.30 -35.72 -23.72
C PHE A 204 18.02 -34.60 -22.71
N LEU A 205 16.93 -33.83 -22.88
CA LEU A 205 16.65 -32.67 -22.02
C LEU A 205 15.57 -32.91 -20.96
N LEU A 206 14.83 -34.03 -21.01
CA LEU A 206 13.75 -34.36 -20.08
C LEU A 206 12.77 -33.18 -19.86
N GLN A 207 12.53 -32.36 -20.88
CA GLN A 207 11.71 -31.14 -20.75
C GLN A 207 10.23 -31.38 -21.06
N PRO A 208 9.30 -30.75 -20.30
CA PRO A 208 7.86 -30.90 -20.50
C PRO A 208 7.34 -30.27 -21.81
N ILE A 209 6.19 -30.78 -22.29
CA ILE A 209 5.61 -30.52 -23.64
C ILE A 209 5.11 -29.08 -23.84
N LEU A 210 4.69 -28.40 -22.76
CA LEU A 210 4.36 -26.97 -22.79
C LEU A 210 5.32 -26.20 -21.89
N HIS A 211 6.20 -25.40 -22.49
CA HIS A 211 7.11 -24.53 -21.74
C HIS A 211 6.55 -23.11 -21.67
N ILE A 212 5.85 -22.81 -20.57
CA ILE A 212 5.47 -21.44 -20.23
C ILE A 212 6.71 -20.76 -19.60
N PRO A 213 7.15 -19.58 -20.08
CA PRO A 213 8.28 -18.89 -19.50
C PRO A 213 8.05 -18.59 -18.01
N ALA A 214 9.02 -18.89 -17.16
CA ALA A 214 8.94 -18.63 -15.72
C ALA A 214 8.64 -17.16 -15.39
N SER A 215 9.09 -16.21 -16.22
CA SER A 215 8.79 -14.78 -16.09
C SER A 215 7.30 -14.46 -16.23
N TYR A 216 6.56 -15.19 -17.07
CA TYR A 216 5.13 -15.00 -17.24
C TYR A 216 4.36 -15.53 -16.02
N ILE A 217 4.76 -16.70 -15.49
CA ILE A 217 4.16 -17.26 -14.28
C ILE A 217 4.38 -16.31 -13.08
N ARG A 218 5.60 -15.78 -12.92
CA ARG A 218 5.90 -14.77 -11.89
C ARG A 218 5.05 -13.52 -12.01
N PHE A 219 4.79 -13.06 -13.24
CA PHE A 219 3.93 -11.92 -13.47
C PHE A 219 2.48 -12.21 -13.09
N LEU A 220 1.95 -13.40 -13.42
CA LEU A 220 0.61 -13.79 -12.99
C LEU A 220 0.47 -13.80 -11.47
N TRP A 221 1.46 -14.34 -10.76
CA TRP A 221 1.49 -14.27 -9.30
C TRP A 221 1.52 -12.82 -8.78
N PHE A 222 2.27 -11.94 -9.44
CA PHE A 222 2.28 -10.52 -9.09
C PHE A 222 0.89 -9.87 -9.26
N CYS A 223 0.20 -10.16 -10.36
CA CYS A 223 -1.17 -9.69 -10.58
C CYS A 223 -2.13 -10.22 -9.50
N VAL A 224 -2.02 -11.50 -9.15
CA VAL A 224 -2.86 -12.11 -8.09
C VAL A 224 -2.61 -11.41 -6.76
N VAL A 225 -1.36 -11.21 -6.35
CA VAL A 225 -1.02 -10.50 -5.11
C VAL A 225 -1.55 -9.07 -5.11
N LEU A 226 -1.42 -8.36 -6.23
CA LEU A 226 -1.94 -7.00 -6.34
C LEU A 226 -3.48 -6.96 -6.27
N LEU A 227 -4.17 -7.91 -6.91
CA LEU A 227 -5.63 -8.04 -6.81
C LEU A 227 -6.08 -8.40 -5.39
N ILE A 228 -5.36 -9.27 -4.68
CA ILE A 228 -5.63 -9.58 -3.28
C ILE A 228 -5.45 -8.32 -2.40
N ALA A 229 -4.41 -7.53 -2.64
CA ALA A 229 -4.15 -6.29 -1.89
C ALA A 229 -5.19 -5.20 -2.15
N LEU A 230 -5.65 -5.03 -3.39
CA LEU A 230 -6.75 -4.11 -3.73
C LEU A 230 -8.09 -4.64 -3.18
N GLY A 231 -8.32 -5.95 -3.26
CA GLY A 231 -9.48 -6.62 -2.69
C GLY A 231 -9.58 -6.47 -1.18
N ALA A 232 -8.45 -6.57 -0.47
CA ALA A 232 -8.40 -6.35 0.99
C ALA A 232 -8.89 -4.95 1.38
N PHE A 233 -8.57 -3.92 0.59
CA PHE A 233 -9.03 -2.56 0.82
C PHE A 233 -10.54 -2.43 0.61
N VAL A 234 -11.07 -2.95 -0.50
CA VAL A 234 -12.52 -2.94 -0.79
C VAL A 234 -13.31 -3.74 0.25
N LEU A 235 -12.81 -4.92 0.61
CA LEU A 235 -13.43 -5.77 1.63
C LEU A 235 -13.42 -5.10 3.00
N GLY A 236 -12.38 -4.36 3.37
CA GLY A 236 -12.32 -3.65 4.65
C GLY A 236 -13.39 -2.56 4.77
N GLU A 237 -13.62 -1.80 3.69
CA GLU A 237 -14.69 -0.80 3.64
C GLU A 237 -16.08 -1.45 3.60
N ALA A 238 -16.26 -2.51 2.82
CA ALA A 238 -17.52 -3.27 2.80
C ALA A 238 -17.83 -3.88 4.17
N TYR A 239 -16.81 -4.39 4.87
CA TYR A 239 -16.91 -4.89 6.22
C TYR A 239 -17.35 -3.75 7.15
N ALA A 240 -16.60 -2.64 7.22
CA ALA A 240 -16.98 -1.49 8.06
C ALA A 240 -18.41 -0.99 7.80
N TYR A 241 -18.87 -1.00 6.54
CA TYR A 241 -20.25 -0.66 6.20
C TYR A 241 -21.27 -1.63 6.81
N ILE A 242 -21.04 -2.95 6.69
CA ILE A 242 -21.92 -3.99 7.27
C ILE A 242 -21.97 -3.86 8.79
N TYR A 243 -20.84 -3.58 9.44
CA TYR A 243 -20.79 -3.36 10.88
C TYR A 243 -21.74 -2.25 11.32
N LEU A 244 -21.60 -1.08 10.71
CA LEU A 244 -22.38 0.11 11.05
C LEU A 244 -23.87 -0.09 10.74
N ALA A 245 -24.19 -0.83 9.68
CA ALA A 245 -25.57 -1.17 9.34
C ALA A 245 -26.24 -2.11 10.38
N SER A 246 -25.46 -2.79 11.23
CA SER A 246 -25.94 -3.76 12.22
C SER A 246 -26.07 -3.21 13.66
N LEU A 247 -25.95 -1.90 13.85
CA LEU A 247 -26.17 -1.24 15.13
C LEU A 247 -27.66 -1.32 15.55
N PRO A 248 -28.00 -1.40 16.86
CA PRO A 248 -27.13 -1.35 18.04
C PRO A 248 -26.75 -2.75 18.58
N HIS A 249 -25.46 -2.98 18.81
CA HIS A 249 -24.96 -4.18 19.47
C HIS A 249 -25.28 -4.13 20.98
N LYS A 250 -26.14 -5.03 21.47
CA LYS A 250 -26.49 -5.10 22.90
C LYS A 250 -25.39 -5.75 23.75
N ASN A 251 -24.50 -6.53 23.13
CA ASN A 251 -23.42 -7.24 23.80
C ASN A 251 -22.04 -6.74 23.33
N PRO A 252 -21.09 -6.51 24.25
CA PRO A 252 -19.72 -6.08 23.91
C PRO A 252 -18.92 -7.17 23.17
N VAL A 253 -19.33 -8.44 23.28
CA VAL A 253 -18.67 -9.59 22.64
C VAL A 253 -18.85 -9.58 21.12
N ASP A 254 -20.00 -9.13 20.62
CA ASP A 254 -20.29 -9.12 19.19
C ASP A 254 -19.35 -8.15 18.44
N ALA A 255 -19.11 -6.97 19.04
CA ALA A 255 -18.14 -6.00 18.53
C ALA A 255 -16.72 -6.59 18.48
N LEU A 256 -16.30 -7.30 19.53
CA LEU A 256 -14.96 -7.91 19.58
C LEU A 256 -14.78 -9.00 18.53
N ILE A 257 -15.76 -9.91 18.38
CA ILE A 257 -15.71 -10.97 17.36
C ILE A 257 -15.59 -10.35 15.97
N TYR A 258 -16.35 -9.29 15.72
CA TYR A 258 -16.31 -8.56 14.47
C TYR A 258 -14.91 -8.00 14.19
N VAL A 259 -14.35 -7.21 15.11
CA VAL A 259 -13.02 -6.62 14.94
C VAL A 259 -11.96 -7.69 14.73
N TYR A 260 -11.91 -8.71 15.60
CA TYR A 260 -10.88 -9.73 15.55
C TYR A 260 -11.00 -10.63 14.33
N SER A 261 -12.20 -10.88 13.80
CA SER A 261 -12.34 -11.67 12.57
C SER A 261 -11.71 -10.96 11.37
N TRP A 262 -11.82 -9.62 11.29
CA TRP A 262 -11.14 -8.85 10.26
C TRP A 262 -9.64 -8.75 10.49
N VAL A 263 -9.19 -8.57 11.73
CA VAL A 263 -7.76 -8.60 12.08
C VAL A 263 -7.11 -9.91 11.65
N VAL A 264 -7.76 -11.04 11.96
CA VAL A 264 -7.32 -12.37 11.51
C VAL A 264 -7.28 -12.44 9.98
N THR A 265 -8.31 -11.92 9.30
CA THR A 265 -8.35 -11.86 7.84
C THR A 265 -7.17 -11.10 7.26
N ILE A 266 -6.84 -9.91 7.77
CA ILE A 266 -5.68 -9.14 7.31
C ILE A 266 -4.37 -9.94 7.51
N HIS A 267 -4.18 -10.57 8.66
CA HIS A 267 -2.97 -11.37 8.90
C HIS A 267 -2.86 -12.58 7.98
N LEU A 268 -3.99 -13.22 7.65
CA LEU A 268 -4.02 -14.30 6.65
C LEU A 268 -3.66 -13.80 5.25
N LEU A 269 -4.15 -12.61 4.87
CA LEU A 269 -3.83 -11.98 3.59
C LEU A 269 -2.36 -11.55 3.52
N ASP A 270 -1.79 -10.98 4.59
CA ASP A 270 -0.35 -10.65 4.67
C ASP A 270 0.52 -11.91 4.55
N TRP A 271 0.14 -12.98 5.28
CA TRP A 271 0.85 -14.25 5.20
C TRP A 271 0.79 -14.86 3.80
N LEU A 272 -0.39 -14.88 3.17
CA LEU A 272 -0.58 -15.41 1.82
C LEU A 272 0.18 -14.60 0.77
N SER A 273 0.06 -13.28 0.79
CA SER A 273 0.79 -12.38 -0.12
C SER A 273 2.30 -12.47 0.09
N GLY A 274 2.76 -12.54 1.34
CA GLY A 274 4.17 -12.74 1.68
C GLY A 274 4.71 -14.07 1.16
N TRP A 275 3.93 -15.15 1.24
CA TRP A 275 4.28 -16.44 0.67
C TRP A 275 4.40 -16.37 -0.86
N MET A 276 3.42 -15.79 -1.56
CA MET A 276 3.45 -15.66 -3.02
C MET A 276 4.65 -14.83 -3.50
N LEU A 277 4.92 -13.68 -2.84
CA LEU A 277 6.03 -12.80 -3.18
C LEU A 277 7.40 -13.44 -2.91
N GLY A 278 7.52 -14.19 -1.82
CA GLY A 278 8.76 -14.87 -1.44
C GLY A 278 9.05 -16.11 -2.29
N SER A 279 8.10 -17.02 -2.42
CA SER A 279 8.30 -18.32 -3.07
C SER A 279 8.21 -18.27 -4.59
N GLN A 280 7.27 -17.51 -5.15
CA GLN A 280 7.00 -17.53 -6.59
C GLN A 280 7.78 -16.43 -7.31
N ILE A 281 7.67 -15.19 -6.83
CA ILE A 281 8.28 -14.02 -7.49
C ILE A 281 9.76 -13.88 -7.13
N GLY A 282 10.13 -14.14 -5.87
CA GLY A 282 11.51 -14.03 -5.39
C GLY A 282 12.02 -12.59 -5.30
N SER A 283 11.12 -11.60 -5.21
CA SER A 283 11.49 -10.18 -5.13
C SER A 283 11.46 -9.67 -3.70
N TYR A 284 12.65 -9.51 -3.11
CA TYR A 284 12.81 -9.01 -1.75
C TYR A 284 12.22 -7.59 -1.55
N PRO A 285 12.49 -6.59 -2.41
CA PRO A 285 11.94 -5.25 -2.23
C PRO A 285 10.42 -5.21 -2.32
N LEU A 286 9.84 -6.01 -3.22
CA LEU A 286 8.40 -6.07 -3.40
C LEU A 286 7.71 -6.71 -2.18
N GLY A 287 8.29 -7.78 -1.65
CA GLY A 287 7.86 -8.39 -0.39
C GLY A 287 7.82 -7.38 0.76
N LEU A 288 8.84 -6.51 0.87
CA LEU A 288 8.90 -5.49 1.90
C LEU A 288 7.77 -4.44 1.76
N VAL A 289 7.52 -3.96 0.54
CA VAL A 289 6.46 -2.95 0.29
C VAL A 289 5.07 -3.50 0.60
N PHE A 290 4.76 -4.73 0.20
CA PHE A 290 3.45 -5.33 0.49
C PHE A 290 3.26 -5.60 1.99
N LYS A 291 4.31 -6.05 2.69
CA LYS A 291 4.25 -6.19 4.15
C LYS A 291 3.99 -4.86 4.85
N PHE A 292 4.62 -3.79 4.39
CA PHE A 292 4.39 -2.45 4.92
C PHE A 292 2.96 -1.98 4.63
N TYR A 293 2.45 -2.25 3.43
CA TYR A 293 1.08 -1.93 3.03
C TYR A 293 0.03 -2.62 3.92
N TYR A 294 0.15 -3.92 4.19
CA TYR A 294 -0.81 -4.61 5.07
C TYR A 294 -0.78 -4.11 6.52
N ARG A 295 0.39 -3.69 7.02
CA ARG A 295 0.50 -3.06 8.34
C ARG A 295 -0.18 -1.70 8.40
N ILE A 296 -0.03 -0.89 7.35
CA ILE A 296 -0.74 0.39 7.25
C ILE A 296 -2.25 0.14 7.20
N ILE A 297 -2.74 -0.80 6.38
CA ILE A 297 -4.17 -1.12 6.34
C ILE A 297 -4.68 -1.53 7.72
N TYR A 298 -3.96 -2.42 8.40
CA TYR A 298 -4.30 -2.85 9.74
C TYR A 298 -4.44 -1.65 10.69
N MET A 299 -3.44 -0.78 10.73
CA MET A 299 -3.45 0.38 11.62
C MET A 299 -4.53 1.39 11.27
N VAL A 300 -4.74 1.68 9.98
CA VAL A 300 -5.81 2.59 9.52
C VAL A 300 -7.18 2.02 9.86
N PHE A 301 -7.43 0.74 9.59
CA PHE A 301 -8.70 0.09 9.90
C PHE A 301 -8.99 0.13 11.40
N VAL A 302 -8.03 -0.29 12.22
CA VAL A 302 -8.19 -0.34 13.68
C VAL A 302 -8.44 1.07 14.24
N ARG A 303 -7.72 2.09 13.76
CA ARG A 303 -7.94 3.50 14.14
C ARG A 303 -9.30 4.04 13.70
N ASN A 304 -9.72 3.79 12.47
CA ASN A 304 -11.02 4.21 11.96
C ASN A 304 -12.17 3.53 12.72
N LEU A 305 -11.96 2.29 13.16
CA LEU A 305 -12.93 1.59 13.99
C LEU A 305 -12.96 2.18 15.40
N TYR A 306 -11.80 2.46 16.02
CA TYR A 306 -11.74 3.12 17.33
C TYR A 306 -12.48 4.46 17.36
N ALA A 307 -12.31 5.29 16.33
CA ALA A 307 -13.02 6.57 16.23
C ALA A 307 -14.55 6.41 16.26
N ARG A 308 -15.07 5.29 15.79
CA ARG A 308 -16.51 5.00 15.68
C ARG A 308 -17.08 4.24 16.90
N LEU A 309 -16.24 3.81 17.84
CA LEU A 309 -16.66 3.13 19.06
C LEU A 309 -16.81 4.15 20.20
N HIS A 310 -18.04 4.37 20.66
CA HIS A 310 -18.35 5.37 21.70
C HIS A 310 -18.11 4.88 23.15
N SER A 311 -17.74 3.61 23.37
CA SER A 311 -17.59 3.03 24.72
C SER A 311 -16.13 2.84 25.16
N PRO A 312 -15.71 3.44 26.30
CA PRO A 312 -14.34 3.33 26.80
C PRO A 312 -13.94 1.93 27.26
N GLU A 313 -14.91 1.08 27.65
CA GLU A 313 -14.62 -0.30 28.05
C GLU A 313 -14.27 -1.17 26.85
N GLN A 314 -14.98 -1.01 25.73
CA GLN A 314 -14.70 -1.72 24.47
C GLN A 314 -13.29 -1.36 23.94
N TYR A 315 -12.88 -0.10 24.12
CA TYR A 315 -11.55 0.37 23.80
C TYR A 315 -10.47 -0.34 24.63
N ALA A 316 -10.67 -0.47 25.95
CA ALA A 316 -9.70 -1.12 26.84
C ALA A 316 -9.47 -2.59 26.47
N TYR A 317 -10.55 -3.34 26.18
CA TYR A 317 -10.45 -4.75 25.78
C TYR A 317 -9.74 -4.93 24.44
N LEU A 318 -10.03 -4.08 23.46
CA LEU A 318 -9.44 -4.18 22.12
C LEU A 318 -7.95 -3.77 22.12
N SER A 319 -7.60 -2.72 22.88
CA SER A 319 -6.21 -2.32 23.10
C SER A 319 -5.40 -3.39 23.84
N ALA A 320 -5.98 -3.97 24.90
CA ALA A 320 -5.36 -5.06 25.63
C ALA A 320 -5.15 -6.29 24.75
N GLY A 321 -6.14 -6.70 23.95
CA GLY A 321 -6.00 -7.89 23.12
C GLY A 321 -5.03 -7.71 21.94
N SER A 322 -4.91 -6.50 21.36
CA SER A 322 -3.86 -6.22 20.35
C SER A 322 -2.46 -6.30 20.96
N SER A 323 -2.26 -5.67 22.13
CA SER A 323 -0.98 -5.62 22.85
C SER A 323 -0.55 -7.01 23.35
N VAL A 324 -1.46 -7.75 23.96
CA VAL A 324 -1.22 -9.12 24.44
C VAL A 324 -1.00 -10.08 23.28
N GLY A 325 -1.76 -9.91 22.19
CA GLY A 325 -1.58 -10.66 20.96
C GLY A 325 -0.17 -10.50 20.38
N ALA A 326 0.32 -9.26 20.29
CA ALA A 326 1.69 -8.97 19.83
C ALA A 326 2.76 -9.63 20.71
N LEU A 327 2.65 -9.51 22.04
CA LEU A 327 3.60 -10.08 23.00
C LEU A 327 3.69 -11.61 22.91
N ILE A 328 2.60 -12.29 22.55
CA ILE A 328 2.55 -13.75 22.43
C ILE A 328 2.96 -14.20 21.01
N ILE A 329 2.40 -13.56 19.98
CA ILE A 329 2.56 -13.99 18.58
C ILE A 329 3.99 -13.75 18.10
N TRP A 330 4.62 -12.62 18.44
CA TRP A 330 5.95 -12.30 17.90
C TRP A 330 7.04 -13.28 18.38
N PRO A 331 7.17 -13.60 19.67
CA PRO A 331 8.14 -14.60 20.12
C PRO A 331 7.86 -15.98 19.54
N ILE A 332 6.59 -16.41 19.50
CA ILE A 332 6.18 -17.69 18.93
C ILE A 332 6.59 -17.77 17.45
N SER A 333 6.41 -16.68 16.69
CA SER A 333 6.76 -16.60 15.27
C SER A 333 8.26 -16.72 14.97
N MET A 334 9.14 -16.57 15.97
CA MET A 334 10.59 -16.77 15.81
C MET A 334 11.07 -18.17 16.20
N THR A 335 10.19 -19.01 16.74
CA THR A 335 10.56 -20.35 17.20
C THR A 335 10.83 -21.31 16.04
N ARG A 336 11.60 -22.37 16.31
CA ARG A 336 11.81 -23.48 15.35
C ARG A 336 10.51 -24.23 15.04
N PHE A 337 9.57 -24.25 15.97
CA PHE A 337 8.24 -24.81 15.74
C PHE A 337 7.50 -24.03 14.65
N ALA A 338 7.45 -22.71 14.76
CA ALA A 338 6.83 -21.86 13.75
C ALA A 338 7.51 -22.00 12.38
N HIS A 339 8.84 -22.14 12.34
CA HIS A 339 9.57 -22.45 11.10
C HIS A 339 9.20 -23.80 10.52
N SER A 340 9.07 -24.85 11.34
CA SER A 340 8.63 -26.18 10.90
C SER A 340 7.22 -26.16 10.32
N VAL A 341 6.29 -25.48 10.99
CA VAL A 341 4.91 -25.28 10.49
C VAL A 341 4.93 -24.51 9.17
N TYR A 342 5.68 -23.42 9.10
CA TYR A 342 5.84 -22.63 7.88
C TYR A 342 6.39 -23.47 6.73
N ARG A 343 7.47 -24.24 6.94
CA ARG A 343 8.04 -25.14 5.93
C ARG A 343 7.03 -26.19 5.48
N SER A 344 6.25 -26.76 6.40
CA SER A 344 5.23 -27.75 6.07
C SER A 344 4.11 -27.19 5.19
N ILE A 345 3.63 -25.98 5.50
CA ILE A 345 2.50 -25.37 4.78
C ILE A 345 2.95 -24.83 3.41
N THR A 346 4.07 -24.11 3.39
CA THR A 346 4.54 -23.39 2.21
C THR A 346 5.41 -24.25 1.28
N ARG A 347 5.91 -25.40 1.75
CA ARG A 347 6.90 -26.25 1.05
C ARG A 347 8.13 -25.45 0.57
N SER A 348 8.62 -24.53 1.41
CA SER A 348 9.83 -23.76 1.08
C SER A 348 11.09 -24.37 1.67
N ASP A 349 12.18 -24.23 0.94
CA ASP A 349 13.51 -24.69 1.35
C ASP A 349 14.31 -23.64 2.14
N ILE A 350 13.64 -22.58 2.62
CA ILE A 350 14.27 -21.47 3.33
C ILE A 350 14.92 -21.97 4.64
N SER A 351 16.16 -21.52 4.88
CA SER A 351 16.90 -21.84 6.11
C SER A 351 16.27 -21.20 7.34
N TYR A 352 16.51 -21.77 8.53
CA TYR A 352 15.98 -21.20 9.77
C TYR A 352 16.50 -19.78 10.03
N ASP A 353 17.76 -19.50 9.69
CA ASP A 353 18.36 -18.18 9.89
C ASP A 353 17.74 -17.12 8.97
N GLU A 354 17.47 -17.48 7.72
CA GLU A 354 16.77 -16.60 6.78
C GLU A 354 15.31 -16.38 7.19
N TYR A 355 14.63 -17.42 7.70
CA TYR A 355 13.30 -17.28 8.28
C TYR A 355 13.29 -16.33 9.48
N LYS A 356 14.23 -16.51 10.42
CA LYS A 356 14.37 -15.66 11.60
C LYS A 356 14.67 -14.21 11.22
N LYS A 357 15.56 -13.98 10.24
CA LYS A 357 15.84 -12.64 9.69
C LYS A 357 14.59 -11.99 9.09
N ASN A 358 13.82 -12.76 8.32
CA ASN A 358 12.57 -12.29 7.73
C ASN A 358 11.50 -11.98 8.78
N SER A 359 11.41 -12.77 9.87
CA SER A 359 10.52 -12.51 11.00
C SER A 359 10.94 -11.27 11.80
N GLY A 360 12.24 -11.08 12.06
CA GLY A 360 12.76 -9.88 12.73
C GLY A 360 12.46 -8.59 11.97
N ARG A 361 12.63 -8.60 10.65
CA ARG A 361 12.23 -7.47 9.78
C ARG A 361 10.74 -7.17 9.89
N ASN A 362 9.89 -8.19 9.98
CA ASN A 362 8.45 -7.99 10.10
C ASN A 362 8.13 -7.23 11.40
N ILE A 363 8.76 -7.60 12.50
CA ILE A 363 8.60 -6.90 13.78
C ILE A 363 9.09 -5.45 13.66
N TYR A 364 10.25 -5.23 13.05
CA TYR A 364 10.77 -3.87 12.81
C TYR A 364 9.78 -3.00 12.01
N LEU A 365 9.20 -3.54 10.93
CA LEU A 365 8.20 -2.82 10.16
C LEU A 365 6.94 -2.50 10.99
N GLU A 366 6.55 -3.37 11.93
CA GLU A 366 5.45 -3.09 12.85
C GLU A 366 5.74 -1.91 13.76
N THR A 367 6.95 -1.89 14.34
CA THR A 367 7.37 -0.79 15.23
C THR A 367 7.43 0.54 14.49
N LEU A 368 7.85 0.54 13.23
CA LEU A 368 7.91 1.74 12.40
C LEU A 368 6.51 2.30 12.12
N VAL A 369 5.53 1.45 11.80
CA VAL A 369 4.16 1.89 11.48
C VAL A 369 3.41 2.31 12.74
N SER A 370 3.62 1.62 13.86
CA SER A 370 2.93 1.91 15.12
C SER A 370 3.34 3.26 15.72
N GLY A 371 4.50 3.81 15.33
CA GLY A 371 5.01 5.09 15.81
C GLY A 371 5.46 5.06 17.29
N THR A 372 5.34 3.92 17.95
CA THR A 372 5.72 3.70 19.34
C THR A 372 7.10 3.06 19.42
N PRO A 373 8.18 3.82 19.73
CA PRO A 373 9.27 3.24 20.48
C PRO A 373 8.78 3.16 21.92
N THR A 374 7.89 2.22 22.25
CA THR A 374 7.55 2.00 23.65
C THR A 374 8.86 1.73 24.37
N GLN A 375 9.20 2.60 25.32
CA GLN A 375 10.42 2.58 26.14
C GLN A 375 10.65 1.23 26.87
N LYS A 376 9.66 0.33 26.86
CA LYS A 376 9.72 -1.05 27.37
C LYS A 376 10.13 -2.12 26.34
N GLU A 377 10.10 -1.83 25.03
CA GLU A 377 10.49 -2.74 23.94
C GLU A 377 11.84 -2.37 23.29
N GLY A 378 12.56 -1.40 23.86
CA GLY A 378 13.83 -0.87 23.33
C GLY A 378 14.99 -1.88 23.20
N TRP A 379 14.81 -3.12 23.67
CA TRP A 379 15.75 -4.22 23.45
C TRP A 379 15.39 -5.07 22.21
N LEU A 380 14.12 -5.14 21.80
CA LEU A 380 13.66 -5.82 20.58
C LEU A 380 13.96 -4.99 19.32
N THR A 381 13.84 -3.66 19.42
CA THR A 381 14.33 -2.73 18.39
C THR A 381 15.83 -2.84 18.21
N ARG A 382 16.60 -2.96 19.30
CA ARG A 382 18.06 -3.20 19.25
C ARG A 382 18.42 -4.54 18.58
N LEU A 383 17.70 -5.63 18.86
CA LEU A 383 17.92 -6.93 18.19
C LEU A 383 17.56 -6.91 16.70
N GLY A 384 16.55 -6.11 16.31
CA GLY A 384 16.21 -5.88 14.90
C GLY A 384 17.23 -4.98 14.18
N GLN A 385 17.80 -4.01 14.90
CA GLN A 385 18.71 -2.99 14.37
C GLN A 385 20.15 -3.50 14.23
N GLU A 386 20.67 -4.26 15.21
CA GLU A 386 21.98 -4.93 15.12
C GLU A 386 22.07 -5.90 13.91
N HIS A 387 20.95 -6.45 13.44
CA HIS A 387 20.91 -7.33 12.26
C HIS A 387 20.60 -6.58 10.94
N TYR A 388 20.17 -5.31 11.04
CA TYR A 388 19.85 -4.45 9.89
C TYR A 388 21.05 -3.58 9.47
N ASP A 389 21.91 -3.20 10.43
CA ASP A 389 23.12 -2.39 10.20
C ASP A 389 24.16 -3.06 9.28
N ASP A 390 24.14 -4.39 9.15
CA ASP A 390 24.99 -5.13 8.20
C ASP A 390 24.56 -4.99 6.72
N CYS A 391 23.35 -4.50 6.44
CA CYS A 391 22.80 -4.49 5.08
C CYS A 391 22.59 -3.10 4.47
N VAL A 392 22.31 -2.05 5.24
CA VAL A 392 22.06 -0.70 4.69
C VAL A 392 22.40 0.38 5.71
N PHE A 393 23.54 1.06 5.49
CA PHE A 393 23.90 2.40 6.01
C PHE A 393 23.50 2.74 7.45
N GLY A 394 24.52 2.78 8.33
CA GLY A 394 24.44 3.22 9.72
C GLY A 394 23.53 4.44 9.95
N MET A 395 22.52 4.21 10.77
CA MET A 395 21.61 5.22 11.27
C MET A 395 21.94 5.40 12.76
N GLY A 396 22.81 6.37 13.02
CA GLY A 396 23.13 6.80 14.39
C GLY A 396 21.91 7.40 15.08
N ASP A 397 21.89 7.21 16.39
CA ASP A 397 20.93 7.66 17.39
C ASP A 397 20.29 9.02 17.09
N ASN A 398 18.97 9.13 17.26
CA ASN A 398 18.28 10.32 17.81
C ASN A 398 16.76 10.05 17.97
N THR A 399 16.42 9.36 19.07
CA THR A 399 15.08 9.29 19.65
C THR A 399 14.85 10.51 20.56
N ALA A 400 14.23 11.59 20.05
CA ALA A 400 13.79 12.69 20.93
C ALA A 400 12.65 13.59 20.40
N LEU A 401 12.12 13.41 19.19
CA LEU A 401 11.23 14.41 18.58
C LEU A 401 9.79 13.93 18.23
N TRP A 402 9.38 12.75 18.69
CA TRP A 402 8.08 12.16 18.29
C TRP A 402 6.95 12.34 19.33
N HIS A 403 7.14 13.16 20.36
CA HIS A 403 6.14 13.36 21.42
C HIS A 403 4.98 14.32 21.06
N GLU A 404 5.05 15.03 19.92
CA GLU A 404 4.10 16.11 19.60
C GLU A 404 3.08 15.73 18.52
N GLN A 405 3.17 14.52 17.96
CA GLN A 405 2.35 14.08 16.82
C GLN A 405 1.09 13.29 17.24
N GLU A 406 1.00 12.87 18.50
CA GLU A 406 -0.18 12.18 19.08
C GLU A 406 -1.38 13.13 19.26
N SER A 407 -1.17 14.44 19.38
CA SER A 407 -2.22 15.41 19.72
C SER A 407 -3.07 15.85 18.52
N VAL A 408 -2.54 15.79 17.29
CA VAL A 408 -3.19 16.39 16.11
C VAL A 408 -4.15 15.42 15.42
N SER A 409 -3.87 14.11 15.44
CA SER A 409 -4.74 13.10 14.82
C SER A 409 -6.05 12.89 15.60
N VAL A 410 -6.02 13.08 16.92
CA VAL A 410 -7.22 13.02 17.78
C VAL A 410 -8.09 14.27 17.56
N LEU A 411 -7.47 15.43 17.35
CA LEU A 411 -8.17 16.71 17.13
C LEU A 411 -8.90 16.80 15.78
N PHE A 412 -8.41 16.14 14.73
CA PHE A 412 -9.06 16.14 13.41
C PHE A 412 -10.30 15.24 13.33
N VAL A 413 -10.36 14.18 14.14
CA VAL A 413 -11.53 13.28 14.22
C VAL A 413 -12.61 13.90 15.10
N GLN A 414 -12.25 14.52 16.22
CA GLN A 414 -13.22 15.18 17.11
C GLN A 414 -13.95 16.36 16.45
N ARG A 415 -13.31 17.06 15.52
CA ARG A 415 -13.89 18.27 14.90
C ARG A 415 -14.81 17.98 13.70
N ALA A 416 -14.80 16.75 13.17
CA ALA A 416 -15.75 16.32 12.13
C ALA A 416 -17.11 15.92 12.72
N ASP A 417 -17.15 15.48 13.98
CA ASP A 417 -18.39 15.04 14.65
C ASP A 417 -19.12 16.15 15.42
N GLU A 418 -18.47 17.29 15.71
CA GLU A 418 -19.16 18.48 16.26
C GLU A 418 -20.14 19.15 15.26
N GLY A 419 -20.23 18.64 14.03
CA GLY A 419 -21.20 19.07 13.01
C GLY A 419 -22.48 18.22 12.92
N HIS A 420 -22.58 17.13 13.71
CA HIS A 420 -23.77 16.29 13.80
C HIS A 420 -24.20 16.16 15.27
N GLY A 421 -24.71 17.27 15.81
CA GLY A 421 -25.40 17.36 17.09
C GLY A 421 -26.59 18.28 16.97
#